data_AF-Q5B893-F1
#
_entry.id   AF-Q5B893-F1
#
_cell.length_a   1.000
_cell.length_b   1.000
_cell.length_c   1.000
_cell.angle_alpha   90.00
_cell.angle_beta   90.00
_cell.angle_gamma   90.00
#
_symmetry.space_group_name_H-M   'P 1'
#
loop_
_entity.id
_entity.type
_entity.pdbx_description
1 polymer ?
#
loop_
_entity_poly.entity_id
_entity_poly.type
_entity_poly.pdbx_seq_one_letter_code
_entity_poly.pdbx_strand_id
1 'polypeptide(L)'
;MASDESKETHVQYGSEEGSIDRTQTADDGERSQIFDSDSQHPKVPRLLYDFRLENTRLIMVLVGFGMSFVGSQIQPLLFAPIFPLVSSSFNASNLLFWFTCTQQIATGVVAPFSGSLADLFGRKSITLAGILSAMVGMILCAASPSAGGYLAGQVFNGFGIAVQELMAIAAIAEIVPTRYRGYYIAAVVASFLPFAPGSLYGALIAQHNWRYCACMVAIWNLLTAGMIWWFYNPPPRTNTAGLSKIEKVKRIDSIGGLIMTAGLVFLLISLNWGGQQYPWNEAKVIAFLTLGIALLILFFVYEKFFAAYPMFPSTLLRHPRTFTALMVVILLAGINYVALLVFWVLEAVSVFDSSQFELGVRTMPYGFCIVGGAIISAILISAFKGHLRLIMTGFCVVQVTPLTQAGIGCMAAIRTSDISTVWAPLIFSLLGIGGVLVPNQIIVTIICPDDLLATATCLTACLRAVGQVIGTSIFFNQFTSALVANTYSHVVPAAIEAKFYQFNMIAPMMETLVTTPWKEWVVTVKDTITPEQATILHTAVVEAFRLAFERVWYISIGFGVAAVLASVLIEDLGALMDGHIAVKYL
;
A
#
# COMPACT_ATOMS: atom_id res chain seq x y z
N MET A 1 -48.08 -21.15 -68.90
CA MET A 1 -46.63 -21.18 -68.67
C MET A 1 -46.38 -20.32 -67.42
N ALA A 2 -46.88 -20.75 -66.26
CA ALA A 2 -46.23 -21.65 -65.26
C ALA A 2 -45.24 -20.82 -64.41
N SER A 3 -45.68 -20.12 -63.35
CA SER A 3 -46.12 -20.56 -61.99
C SER A 3 -44.91 -21.00 -61.13
N ASP A 4 -44.70 -20.58 -59.87
CA ASP A 4 -45.58 -20.44 -58.70
C ASP A 4 -45.07 -19.33 -57.73
N GLU A 5 -45.95 -18.41 -57.28
CA GLU A 5 -46.61 -18.30 -55.94
C GLU A 5 -45.64 -18.12 -54.74
N SER A 6 -45.44 -16.94 -54.14
CA SER A 6 -46.31 -16.04 -53.35
C SER A 6 -46.83 -16.61 -52.02
N LYS A 7 -46.45 -15.99 -50.89
CA LYS A 7 -47.37 -15.33 -49.93
C LYS A 7 -46.65 -14.78 -48.68
N GLU A 8 -46.66 -13.47 -48.55
CA GLU A 8 -46.69 -12.73 -47.28
C GLU A 8 -48.09 -12.88 -46.64
N THR A 9 -48.23 -12.82 -45.30
CA THR A 9 -49.07 -11.79 -44.63
C THR A 9 -49.05 -11.83 -43.09
N HIS A 10 -49.17 -10.60 -42.59
CA HIS A 10 -49.32 -10.03 -41.25
C HIS A 10 -50.53 -10.45 -40.37
N VAL A 11 -50.32 -10.30 -39.04
CA VAL A 11 -51.23 -9.76 -37.97
C VAL A 11 -52.27 -10.69 -37.31
N GLN A 12 -52.22 -10.81 -35.97
CA GLN A 12 -53.30 -10.39 -35.05
C GLN A 12 -52.90 -10.44 -33.56
N TYR A 13 -53.14 -9.33 -32.85
CA TYR A 13 -53.23 -9.24 -31.38
C TYR A 13 -54.66 -9.59 -30.96
N GLY A 14 -54.82 -10.45 -29.95
CA GLY A 14 -56.12 -10.80 -29.35
C GLY A 14 -56.04 -10.74 -27.83
N SER A 15 -56.82 -9.82 -27.26
CA SER A 15 -57.15 -9.65 -25.85
C SER A 15 -58.30 -10.58 -25.44
N GLU A 16 -58.26 -11.17 -24.25
CA GLU A 16 -59.48 -11.56 -23.51
C GLU A 16 -59.19 -11.68 -22.01
N GLU A 17 -59.89 -10.86 -21.23
CA GLU A 17 -60.06 -10.96 -19.78
C GLU A 17 -61.09 -12.06 -19.45
N GLY A 18 -60.90 -12.78 -18.34
CA GLY A 18 -61.90 -13.74 -17.84
C GLY A 18 -61.54 -14.28 -16.45
N SER A 19 -62.37 -13.96 -15.48
CA SER A 19 -62.20 -14.03 -14.03
C SER A 19 -62.83 -15.28 -13.36
N ILE A 20 -62.51 -15.50 -12.05
CA ILE A 20 -63.27 -16.29 -11.02
C ILE A 20 -62.93 -17.81 -11.03
N ASP A 21 -62.65 -18.57 -9.95
CA ASP A 21 -63.05 -18.52 -8.54
C ASP A 21 -62.07 -19.27 -7.59
N ARG A 22 -62.27 -19.07 -6.27
CA ARG A 22 -61.58 -19.68 -5.11
C ARG A 22 -62.11 -21.09 -4.75
N THR A 23 -61.23 -21.98 -4.25
CA THR A 23 -61.34 -22.84 -3.02
C THR A 23 -60.15 -23.83 -2.97
N GLN A 24 -59.28 -23.88 -1.94
CA GLN A 24 -59.35 -24.74 -0.72
C GLN A 24 -59.77 -26.21 -1.05
N THR A 25 -59.11 -27.31 -0.70
CA THR A 25 -58.20 -27.70 0.41
C THR A 25 -57.72 -29.14 0.17
N ALA A 26 -56.56 -29.49 0.76
CA ALA A 26 -56.16 -30.78 1.33
C ALA A 26 -56.14 -32.07 0.47
N ASP A 27 -54.91 -32.57 0.30
CA ASP A 27 -54.42 -33.90 0.70
C ASP A 27 -55.25 -35.14 0.30
N ASP A 28 -54.70 -35.93 -0.62
CA ASP A 28 -54.59 -37.37 -0.41
C ASP A 28 -53.54 -37.97 -1.37
N GLY A 29 -52.63 -38.74 -0.77
CA GLY A 29 -51.50 -39.36 -1.43
C GLY A 29 -51.88 -40.53 -2.34
N GLU A 30 -50.84 -41.02 -3.02
CA GLU A 30 -50.83 -42.28 -3.77
C GLU A 30 -51.54 -42.28 -5.13
N ARG A 31 -50.93 -41.58 -6.09
CA ARG A 31 -50.74 -42.17 -7.42
C ARG A 31 -49.29 -42.09 -7.84
N SER A 32 -48.57 -43.11 -7.41
CA SER A 32 -47.24 -43.45 -7.85
C SER A 32 -47.24 -43.81 -9.34
N GLN A 33 -46.10 -43.50 -9.98
CA GLN A 33 -45.58 -44.07 -11.22
C GLN A 33 -46.29 -43.66 -12.52
N ILE A 34 -45.63 -42.77 -13.25
CA ILE A 34 -45.00 -43.01 -14.56
C ILE A 34 -44.63 -41.61 -15.07
N PHE A 35 -43.33 -41.30 -15.08
CA PHE A 35 -42.62 -40.42 -16.03
C PHE A 35 -41.25 -40.14 -15.42
N ASP A 36 -40.40 -41.16 -15.48
CA ASP A 36 -38.96 -40.99 -15.39
C ASP A 36 -38.40 -41.28 -16.79
N SER A 37 -38.00 -40.23 -17.51
CA SER A 37 -37.08 -40.37 -18.64
C SER A 37 -36.42 -39.02 -18.95
N ASP A 38 -35.13 -38.96 -18.67
CA ASP A 38 -34.10 -38.13 -19.30
C ASP A 38 -34.27 -36.60 -19.29
N SER A 39 -33.71 -35.98 -18.25
CA SER A 39 -32.92 -34.75 -18.44
C SER A 39 -31.57 -34.87 -17.72
N GLN A 40 -30.53 -35.17 -18.51
CA GLN A 40 -29.14 -35.12 -18.09
C GLN A 40 -28.75 -33.66 -17.77
N HIS A 41 -29.00 -33.22 -16.55
CA HIS A 41 -28.20 -32.17 -15.93
C HIS A 41 -27.06 -32.86 -15.16
N PRO A 42 -25.78 -32.57 -15.45
CA PRO A 42 -24.70 -33.07 -14.61
C PRO A 42 -24.93 -32.53 -13.20
N LYS A 43 -25.06 -33.45 -12.24
CA LYS A 43 -25.13 -33.12 -10.81
C LYS A 43 -23.86 -32.36 -10.45
N VAL A 44 -24.00 -31.05 -10.37
CA VAL A 44 -23.08 -30.16 -9.69
C VAL A 44 -22.72 -30.77 -8.33
N PRO A 45 -21.43 -30.95 -7.99
CA PRO A 45 -21.06 -31.39 -6.66
C PRO A 45 -21.56 -30.37 -5.62
N ARG A 46 -22.35 -30.87 -4.67
CA ARG A 46 -23.02 -30.25 -3.50
C ARG A 46 -22.20 -29.33 -2.58
N LEU A 47 -21.07 -28.76 -3.00
CA LEU A 47 -20.14 -27.99 -2.14
C LEU A 47 -20.52 -26.52 -1.91
N LEU A 48 -21.60 -26.03 -2.52
CA LEU A 48 -21.96 -24.61 -2.53
C LEU A 48 -22.87 -24.14 -1.37
N TYR A 49 -23.37 -25.03 -0.52
CA TYR A 49 -24.42 -24.67 0.45
C TYR A 49 -24.08 -25.09 1.88
N ASP A 50 -23.18 -24.33 2.50
CA ASP A 50 -23.28 -24.01 3.94
C ASP A 50 -22.48 -22.73 4.25
N PHE A 51 -22.82 -21.66 3.51
CA PHE A 51 -22.40 -20.29 3.77
C PHE A 51 -23.18 -19.67 4.95
N ARG A 52 -23.37 -20.43 6.04
CA ARG A 52 -23.78 -19.86 7.31
C ARG A 52 -22.52 -19.45 8.08
N LEU A 53 -22.58 -18.30 8.73
CA LEU A 53 -21.61 -17.87 9.74
C LEU A 53 -21.44 -18.90 10.89
N GLU A 54 -22.27 -19.94 10.93
CA GLU A 54 -22.13 -21.11 11.82
C GLU A 54 -20.99 -22.06 11.42
N ASN A 55 -20.42 -21.92 10.21
CA ASN A 55 -19.33 -22.77 9.75
C ASN A 55 -17.98 -22.29 10.32
N THR A 56 -17.57 -22.86 11.46
CA THR A 56 -16.32 -22.54 12.18
C THR A 56 -15.10 -22.52 11.25
N ARG A 57 -15.06 -23.35 10.20
CA ARG A 57 -13.95 -23.37 9.24
C ARG A 57 -13.85 -22.07 8.43
N LEU A 58 -14.97 -21.53 7.98
CA LEU A 58 -15.00 -20.27 7.23
C LEU A 58 -14.52 -19.11 8.11
N ILE A 59 -14.99 -19.05 9.36
CA ILE A 59 -14.54 -18.04 10.32
C ILE A 59 -13.03 -18.14 10.53
N MET A 60 -12.50 -19.34 10.78
CA MET A 60 -11.07 -19.52 11.02
C MET A 60 -10.20 -19.14 9.81
N VAL A 61 -10.70 -19.35 8.58
CA VAL A 61 -10.03 -18.90 7.37
C VAL A 61 -10.05 -17.38 7.26
N LEU A 62 -11.18 -16.73 7.55
CA LEU A 62 -11.29 -15.26 7.56
C LEU A 62 -10.38 -14.64 8.62
N VAL A 63 -10.30 -15.25 9.81
CA VAL A 63 -9.37 -14.82 10.87
C VAL A 63 -7.92 -15.03 10.43
N GLY A 64 -7.59 -16.16 9.81
CA GLY A 64 -6.23 -16.42 9.31
C GLY A 64 -5.76 -15.42 8.27
N PHE A 65 -6.61 -15.08 7.29
CA PHE A 65 -6.29 -14.05 6.30
C PHE A 65 -6.36 -12.63 6.86
N GLY A 66 -7.22 -12.38 7.86
CA GLY A 66 -7.20 -11.17 8.68
C GLY A 66 -5.85 -10.98 9.36
N MET A 67 -5.35 -12.01 10.04
CA MET A 67 -4.04 -12.00 10.67
C MET A 67 -2.90 -11.81 9.67
N SER A 68 -3.00 -12.40 8.47
CA SER A 68 -2.04 -12.16 7.39
C SER A 68 -2.06 -10.71 6.91
N PHE A 69 -3.24 -10.12 6.74
CA PHE A 69 -3.36 -8.70 6.40
C PHE A 69 -2.75 -7.81 7.48
N VAL A 70 -3.07 -8.06 8.76
CA VAL A 70 -2.46 -7.36 9.90
C VAL A 70 -0.95 -7.53 9.92
N GLY A 71 -0.45 -8.74 9.64
CA GLY A 71 0.97 -9.07 9.57
C GLY A 71 1.73 -8.23 8.53
N SER A 72 1.07 -7.84 7.45
CA SER A 72 1.62 -6.92 6.44
C SER A 72 1.63 -5.45 6.89
N GLN A 73 0.55 -4.98 7.54
CA GLN A 73 0.34 -3.55 7.84
C GLN A 73 0.94 -3.11 9.18
N ILE A 74 1.08 -4.02 10.15
CA ILE A 74 1.63 -3.68 11.48
C ILE A 74 3.09 -3.22 11.38
N GLN A 75 3.84 -3.75 10.43
CA GLN A 75 5.28 -3.56 10.31
C GLN A 75 5.66 -2.12 9.95
N PRO A 76 5.17 -1.52 8.85
CA PRO A 76 5.49 -0.14 8.52
C PRO A 76 5.09 0.83 9.64
N LEU A 77 3.97 0.59 10.32
CA LEU A 77 3.48 1.47 11.39
C LEU A 77 4.31 1.37 12.68
N LEU A 78 4.74 0.16 13.03
CA LEU A 78 5.50 -0.11 14.25
C LEU A 78 6.95 0.36 14.12
N PHE A 79 7.53 0.28 12.91
CA PHE A 79 8.90 0.71 12.64
C PHE A 79 9.04 2.19 12.25
N ALA A 80 8.03 2.80 11.62
CA ALA A 80 8.06 4.20 11.18
C ALA A 80 8.59 5.19 12.26
N PRO A 81 8.04 5.24 13.49
CA PRO A 81 8.49 6.19 14.50
C PRO A 81 9.86 5.85 15.10
N ILE A 82 10.36 4.63 14.91
CA ILE A 82 11.59 4.15 15.56
C ILE A 82 12.77 4.05 14.59
N PHE A 83 12.60 4.29 13.28
CA PHE A 83 13.71 4.26 12.32
C PHE A 83 14.89 5.17 12.71
N PRO A 84 14.69 6.42 13.19
CA PRO A 84 15.81 7.24 13.67
C PRO A 84 16.59 6.56 14.79
N LEU A 85 15.89 6.03 15.80
CA LEU A 85 16.48 5.30 16.93
C LEU A 85 17.22 4.03 16.49
N VAL A 86 16.65 3.26 15.56
CA VAL A 86 17.30 2.06 15.03
C VAL A 86 18.59 2.44 14.30
N SER A 87 18.56 3.49 13.46
CA SER A 87 19.74 3.94 12.72
C SER A 87 20.87 4.43 13.64
N SER A 88 20.56 5.18 14.70
CA SER A 88 21.55 5.65 15.66
C SER A 88 22.11 4.50 16.50
N SER A 89 21.31 3.49 16.83
CA SER A 89 21.79 2.29 17.54
C SER A 89 22.87 1.49 16.78
N PHE A 90 22.91 1.62 15.45
CA PHE A 90 23.94 1.01 14.60
C PHE A 90 25.08 1.98 14.23
N ASN A 91 25.09 3.20 14.78
CA ASN A 91 25.97 4.29 14.34
C ASN A 91 25.91 4.51 12.80
N ALA A 92 24.72 4.34 12.22
CA ALA A 92 24.50 4.34 10.79
C ALA A 92 23.44 5.38 10.39
N SER A 93 23.47 6.56 11.01
CA SER A 93 22.51 7.63 10.76
C SER A 93 22.60 8.18 9.33
N ASN A 94 23.76 8.05 8.68
CA ASN A 94 23.94 8.30 7.25
C ASN A 94 23.14 7.34 6.35
N LEU A 95 22.69 6.20 6.88
CA LEU A 95 21.85 5.23 6.20
C LEU A 95 20.37 5.34 6.60
N LEU A 96 19.96 6.33 7.42
CA LEU A 96 18.58 6.49 7.88
C LEU A 96 17.54 6.32 6.77
N PHE A 97 17.85 6.88 5.60
CA PHE A 97 17.02 6.77 4.41
C PHE A 97 16.86 5.34 3.87
N TRP A 98 17.92 4.53 3.93
CA TRP A 98 17.87 3.11 3.59
C TRP A 98 16.98 2.33 4.56
N PHE A 99 16.96 2.68 5.85
CA PHE A 99 16.07 2.03 6.83
C PHE A 99 14.59 2.16 6.44
N THR A 100 14.21 3.28 5.84
CA THR A 100 12.84 3.56 5.40
C THR A 100 12.49 2.97 4.04
N CYS A 101 13.40 3.06 3.05
CA CYS A 101 13.08 2.70 1.67
C CYS A 101 13.27 1.23 1.34
N THR A 102 14.20 0.51 2.01
CA THR A 102 14.60 -0.85 1.62
C THR A 102 13.42 -1.81 1.53
N GLN A 103 12.53 -1.75 2.52
CA GLN A 103 11.31 -2.55 2.54
C GLN A 103 10.39 -2.24 1.34
N GLN A 104 10.23 -0.95 0.99
CA GLN A 104 9.37 -0.54 -0.13
C GLN A 104 9.93 -0.95 -1.48
N ILE A 105 11.25 -0.87 -1.66
CA ILE A 105 11.94 -1.37 -2.87
C ILE A 105 11.63 -2.86 -3.04
N ALA A 106 11.80 -3.65 -1.97
CA ALA A 106 11.54 -5.08 -2.00
C ALA A 106 10.05 -5.41 -2.28
N THR A 107 9.12 -4.69 -1.65
CA THR A 107 7.68 -4.81 -1.91
C THR A 107 7.32 -4.51 -3.36
N GLY A 108 7.86 -3.43 -3.94
CA GLY A 108 7.60 -3.04 -5.32
C GLY A 108 8.08 -4.06 -6.34
N VAL A 109 9.23 -4.70 -6.06
CA VAL A 109 9.80 -5.73 -6.94
C VAL A 109 9.02 -7.03 -6.91
N VAL A 110 8.54 -7.49 -5.74
CA VAL A 110 7.84 -8.78 -5.62
C VAL A 110 6.36 -8.72 -5.96
N ALA A 111 5.71 -7.56 -5.80
CA ALA A 111 4.27 -7.42 -6.02
C ALA A 111 3.81 -7.98 -7.39
N PRO A 112 4.42 -7.63 -8.55
CA PRO A 112 4.00 -8.13 -9.87
C PRO A 112 4.01 -9.66 -10.00
N PHE A 113 4.98 -10.32 -9.38
CA PHE A 113 5.13 -11.77 -9.44
C PHE A 113 4.12 -12.51 -8.58
N SER A 114 3.74 -11.91 -7.46
CA SER A 114 2.92 -12.58 -6.46
C SER A 114 1.57 -13.00 -7.02
N GLY A 115 0.96 -12.19 -7.91
CA GLY A 115 -0.30 -12.51 -8.58
C GLY A 115 -0.17 -13.76 -9.46
N SER A 116 0.72 -13.71 -10.46
CA SER A 116 0.95 -14.80 -11.41
C SER A 116 1.36 -16.11 -10.73
N LEU A 117 2.25 -16.02 -9.73
CA LEU A 117 2.68 -17.19 -8.96
C LEU A 117 1.53 -17.80 -8.17
N ALA A 118 0.70 -16.97 -7.56
CA ALA A 118 -0.44 -17.44 -6.79
C ALA A 118 -1.55 -18.00 -7.69
N ASP A 119 -1.64 -17.55 -8.94
CA ASP A 119 -2.56 -18.11 -9.91
C ASP A 119 -2.15 -19.52 -10.37
N LEU A 120 -0.84 -19.79 -10.45
CA LEU A 120 -0.28 -21.08 -10.89
C LEU A 120 -0.09 -22.11 -9.76
N PHE A 121 0.52 -21.70 -8.65
CA PHE A 121 0.84 -22.58 -7.53
C PHE A 121 -0.26 -22.66 -6.48
N GLY A 122 -1.26 -21.79 -6.57
CA GLY A 122 -2.37 -21.70 -5.62
C GLY A 122 -2.06 -20.75 -4.45
N ARG A 123 -3.13 -20.23 -3.86
CA ARG A 123 -3.07 -19.19 -2.82
C ARG A 123 -2.37 -19.64 -1.55
N LYS A 124 -2.64 -20.87 -1.07
CA LYS A 124 -2.09 -21.38 0.21
C LYS A 124 -0.56 -21.36 0.21
N SER A 125 0.06 -21.94 -0.81
CA SER A 125 1.52 -22.09 -0.89
C SER A 125 2.22 -20.74 -0.99
N ILE A 126 1.70 -19.82 -1.81
CA ILE A 126 2.29 -18.49 -1.96
C ILE A 126 2.10 -17.66 -0.68
N THR A 127 0.94 -17.72 -0.04
CA THR A 127 0.71 -17.01 1.23
C THR A 127 1.67 -17.50 2.32
N LEU A 128 1.84 -18.82 2.47
CA LEU A 128 2.79 -19.38 3.43
C LEU A 128 4.23 -18.99 3.10
N ALA A 129 4.63 -18.97 1.83
CA ALA A 129 5.97 -18.51 1.42
C ALA A 129 6.20 -17.03 1.78
N GLY A 130 5.19 -16.17 1.57
CA GLY A 130 5.24 -14.76 1.97
C GLY A 130 5.35 -14.58 3.49
N ILE A 131 4.58 -15.35 4.27
CA ILE A 131 4.64 -15.31 5.74
C ILE A 131 6.00 -15.79 6.25
N LEU A 132 6.53 -16.88 5.68
CA LEU A 132 7.86 -17.37 6.03
C LEU A 132 8.95 -16.34 5.68
N SER A 133 8.86 -15.66 4.54
CA SER A 133 9.79 -14.60 4.17
C SER A 133 9.74 -13.42 5.15
N ALA A 134 8.54 -12.96 5.53
CA ALA A 134 8.39 -11.91 6.55
C ALA A 134 8.95 -12.33 7.91
N MET A 135 8.66 -13.57 8.33
CA MET A 135 9.14 -14.12 9.59
C MET A 135 10.67 -14.18 9.62
N VAL A 136 11.30 -14.72 8.57
CA VAL A 136 12.77 -14.75 8.44
C VAL A 136 13.34 -13.34 8.41
N GLY A 137 12.75 -12.43 7.65
CA GLY A 137 13.17 -11.02 7.59
C GLY A 137 13.17 -10.34 8.96
N MET A 138 12.11 -10.55 9.74
CA MET A 138 12.01 -10.01 11.09
C MET A 138 12.95 -10.66 12.09
N ILE A 139 13.20 -11.97 11.99
CA ILE A 139 14.22 -12.64 12.80
C ILE A 139 15.60 -12.06 12.49
N LEU A 140 15.91 -11.82 11.20
CA LEU A 140 17.15 -11.16 10.80
C LEU A 140 17.25 -9.74 11.36
N CYS A 141 16.19 -8.95 11.28
CA CYS A 141 16.14 -7.60 11.86
C CYS A 141 16.38 -7.63 13.39
N ALA A 142 15.79 -8.60 14.09
CA ALA A 142 15.92 -8.77 15.54
C ALA A 142 17.32 -9.24 15.96
N ALA A 143 17.95 -10.11 15.16
CA ALA A 143 19.22 -10.76 15.51
C ALA A 143 20.47 -10.04 14.96
N SER A 144 20.32 -9.20 13.93
CA SER A 144 21.48 -8.64 13.23
C SER A 144 22.27 -7.64 14.09
N PRO A 145 23.61 -7.76 14.18
CA PRO A 145 24.45 -6.80 14.90
C PRO A 145 24.86 -5.59 14.03
N SER A 146 24.53 -5.57 12.74
CA SER A 146 24.96 -4.51 11.81
C SER A 146 23.80 -3.93 11.01
N ALA A 147 23.94 -2.67 10.58
CA ALA A 147 22.95 -2.01 9.73
C ALA A 147 22.72 -2.81 8.42
N GLY A 148 23.78 -3.33 7.80
CA GLY A 148 23.66 -4.12 6.57
C GLY A 148 22.81 -5.39 6.73
N GLY A 149 22.97 -6.11 7.84
CA GLY A 149 22.14 -7.30 8.10
C GLY A 149 20.70 -6.95 8.48
N TYR A 150 20.45 -5.81 9.14
CA TYR A 150 19.10 -5.29 9.33
C TYR A 150 18.43 -4.96 7.99
N LEU A 151 19.13 -4.26 7.08
CA LEU A 151 18.62 -3.93 5.75
C LEU A 151 18.33 -5.20 4.93
N ALA A 152 19.19 -6.22 5.01
CA ALA A 152 18.92 -7.52 4.40
C ALA A 152 17.62 -8.16 4.96
N GLY A 153 17.41 -8.08 6.27
CA GLY A 153 16.15 -8.49 6.91
C GLY A 153 14.94 -7.74 6.36
N GLN A 154 15.07 -6.43 6.16
CA GLN A 154 14.00 -5.59 5.58
C GLN A 154 13.66 -5.95 4.13
N VAL A 155 14.62 -6.47 3.34
CA VAL A 155 14.35 -6.99 1.99
C VAL A 155 13.44 -8.21 2.06
N PHE A 156 13.80 -9.23 2.84
CA PHE A 156 12.95 -10.42 3.03
C PHE A 156 11.57 -10.06 3.60
N ASN A 157 11.56 -9.06 4.46
CA ASN A 157 10.34 -8.57 5.05
C ASN A 157 9.42 -7.87 4.02
N GLY A 158 9.97 -7.02 3.15
CA GLY A 158 9.23 -6.37 2.07
C GLY A 158 8.61 -7.36 1.08
N PHE A 159 9.29 -8.48 0.80
CA PHE A 159 8.72 -9.58 0.01
C PHE A 159 7.49 -10.18 0.69
N GLY A 160 7.58 -10.38 2.00
CA GLY A 160 6.49 -10.93 2.79
C GLY A 160 5.29 -9.98 2.89
N ILE A 161 5.49 -8.67 3.07
CA ILE A 161 4.40 -7.67 3.08
C ILE A 161 3.59 -7.74 1.80
N ALA A 162 4.26 -7.67 0.64
CA ALA A 162 3.58 -7.66 -0.66
C ALA A 162 2.67 -8.88 -0.80
N VAL A 163 3.22 -10.06 -0.53
CA VAL A 163 2.50 -11.33 -0.68
C VAL A 163 1.36 -11.44 0.32
N GLN A 164 1.57 -11.08 1.59
CA GLN A 164 0.55 -11.18 2.63
C GLN A 164 -0.64 -10.24 2.39
N GLU A 165 -0.37 -8.98 2.00
CA GLU A 165 -1.40 -7.99 1.69
C GLU A 165 -2.26 -8.45 0.50
N LEU A 166 -1.60 -8.83 -0.60
CA LEU A 166 -2.26 -9.19 -1.86
C LEU A 166 -3.02 -10.51 -1.75
N MET A 167 -2.42 -11.53 -1.13
CA MET A 167 -3.06 -12.84 -1.01
C MET A 167 -4.22 -12.84 -0.02
N ALA A 168 -4.17 -12.04 1.04
CA ALA A 168 -5.28 -11.92 1.97
C ALA A 168 -6.54 -11.42 1.27
N ILE A 169 -6.44 -10.32 0.52
CA ILE A 169 -7.57 -9.75 -0.22
C ILE A 169 -8.06 -10.73 -1.30
N ALA A 170 -7.14 -11.32 -2.07
CA ALA A 170 -7.49 -12.25 -3.15
C ALA A 170 -8.18 -13.53 -2.65
N ALA A 171 -7.67 -14.13 -1.57
CA ALA A 171 -8.23 -15.37 -1.04
C ALA A 171 -9.66 -15.17 -0.50
N ILE A 172 -9.95 -14.03 0.13
CA ILE A 172 -11.29 -13.70 0.62
C ILE A 172 -12.25 -13.48 -0.55
N ALA A 173 -11.80 -12.77 -1.59
CA ALA A 173 -12.61 -12.54 -2.79
C ALA A 173 -13.01 -13.85 -3.49
N GLU A 174 -12.17 -14.89 -3.42
CA GLU A 174 -12.46 -16.20 -3.99
C GLU A 174 -13.42 -17.03 -3.13
N ILE A 175 -13.30 -16.93 -1.80
CA ILE A 175 -14.16 -17.70 -0.90
C ILE A 175 -15.57 -17.09 -0.87
N VAL A 176 -15.67 -15.76 -0.87
CA VAL A 176 -16.93 -15.04 -0.60
C VAL A 176 -17.70 -14.70 -1.88
N PRO A 177 -19.05 -14.85 -1.90
CA PRO A 177 -19.88 -14.45 -3.03
C PRO A 177 -19.69 -12.97 -3.41
N THR A 178 -19.64 -12.66 -4.71
CA THR A 178 -19.34 -11.31 -5.23
C THR A 178 -20.16 -10.20 -4.58
N ARG A 179 -21.46 -10.43 -4.36
CA ARG A 179 -22.37 -9.47 -3.71
C ARG A 179 -21.94 -9.06 -2.30
N TYR A 180 -21.26 -9.95 -1.57
CA TYR A 180 -20.82 -9.73 -0.19
C TYR A 180 -19.32 -9.45 -0.07
N ARG A 181 -18.53 -9.56 -1.15
CA ARG A 181 -17.07 -9.35 -1.11
C ARG A 181 -16.66 -8.08 -0.40
N GLY A 182 -17.34 -6.96 -0.68
CA GLY A 182 -17.07 -5.68 -0.03
C GLY A 182 -17.15 -5.73 1.50
N TYR A 183 -18.17 -6.40 2.05
CA TYR A 183 -18.34 -6.53 3.51
C TYR A 183 -17.25 -7.39 4.16
N TYR A 184 -16.86 -8.50 3.52
CA TYR A 184 -15.84 -9.39 4.07
C TYR A 184 -14.43 -8.81 3.92
N ILE A 185 -14.13 -8.12 2.80
CA ILE A 185 -12.88 -7.37 2.65
C ILE A 185 -12.81 -6.27 3.70
N ALA A 186 -13.91 -5.52 3.91
CA ALA A 186 -13.99 -4.52 4.97
C ALA A 186 -13.79 -5.12 6.36
N ALA A 187 -14.34 -6.32 6.64
CA ALA A 187 -14.13 -7.02 7.91
C ALA A 187 -12.66 -7.41 8.12
N VAL A 188 -11.96 -7.84 7.08
CA VAL A 188 -10.52 -8.13 7.14
C VAL A 188 -9.68 -6.88 7.28
N VAL A 189 -10.01 -5.79 6.59
CA VAL A 189 -9.34 -4.50 6.82
C VAL A 189 -9.62 -4.01 8.26
N ALA A 190 -10.84 -4.18 8.77
CA ALA A 190 -11.22 -3.83 10.13
C ALA A 190 -10.52 -4.69 11.19
N SER A 191 -10.04 -5.90 10.85
CA SER A 191 -9.23 -6.73 11.77
C SER A 191 -7.94 -6.05 12.21
N PHE A 192 -7.50 -5.02 11.49
CA PHE A 192 -6.36 -4.19 11.85
C PHE A 192 -6.67 -3.14 12.92
N LEU A 193 -7.93 -2.82 13.20
CA LEU A 193 -8.31 -1.74 14.12
C LEU A 193 -7.68 -1.85 15.53
N PRO A 194 -7.54 -3.05 16.15
CA PRO A 194 -6.81 -3.19 17.42
C PRO A 194 -5.32 -2.81 17.34
N PHE A 195 -4.73 -2.88 16.14
CA PHE A 195 -3.33 -2.55 15.85
C PHE A 195 -3.16 -1.17 15.22
N ALA A 196 -4.25 -0.41 15.07
CA ALA A 196 -4.21 0.98 14.62
C ALA A 196 -3.24 1.88 15.42
N PRO A 197 -3.10 1.76 16.75
CA PRO A 197 -2.07 2.48 17.51
C PRO A 197 -0.66 1.84 17.40
N GLY A 198 -0.38 1.08 16.35
CA GLY A 198 0.90 0.36 16.17
C GLY A 198 2.15 1.22 16.32
N SER A 199 2.09 2.49 15.92
CA SER A 199 3.20 3.44 16.09
C SER A 199 3.47 3.78 17.57
N LEU A 200 2.42 3.87 18.39
CA LEU A 200 2.55 4.02 19.84
C LEU A 200 3.14 2.76 20.48
N TYR A 201 2.70 1.57 20.04
CA TYR A 201 3.26 0.30 20.51
C TYR A 201 4.74 0.19 20.19
N GLY A 202 5.13 0.50 18.95
CA GLY A 202 6.54 0.51 18.54
C GLY A 202 7.38 1.47 19.38
N ALA A 203 6.88 2.68 19.60
CA ALA A 203 7.55 3.68 20.42
C ALA A 203 7.74 3.22 21.88
N LEU A 204 6.71 2.64 22.51
CA LEU A 204 6.76 2.14 23.89
C LEU A 204 7.73 0.95 24.04
N ILE A 205 7.67 -0.01 23.13
CA ILE A 205 8.56 -1.18 23.14
C ILE A 205 10.01 -0.74 22.95
N ALA A 206 10.24 0.22 22.06
CA ALA A 206 11.57 0.73 21.76
C ALA A 206 12.24 1.49 22.92
N GLN A 207 11.49 1.96 23.92
CA GLN A 207 12.08 2.53 25.15
C GLN A 207 12.92 1.51 25.92
N HIS A 208 12.55 0.22 25.83
CA HIS A 208 13.32 -0.85 26.46
C HIS A 208 14.33 -1.43 25.46
N ASN A 209 13.82 -1.98 24.36
CA ASN A 209 14.66 -2.51 23.29
C ASN A 209 13.86 -2.60 21.99
N TRP A 210 14.30 -1.87 20.97
CA TRP A 210 13.64 -1.87 19.66
C TRP A 210 13.66 -3.25 18.99
N ARG A 211 14.55 -4.18 19.35
CA ARG A 211 14.58 -5.53 18.76
C ARG A 211 13.33 -6.34 19.09
N TYR A 212 12.67 -6.06 20.22
CA TYR A 212 11.42 -6.74 20.58
C TYR A 212 10.27 -6.43 19.62
N CYS A 213 10.30 -5.28 18.95
CA CYS A 213 9.40 -4.96 17.84
C CYS A 213 9.47 -6.02 16.74
N ALA A 214 10.69 -6.36 16.32
CA ALA A 214 10.92 -7.37 15.29
C ALA A 214 10.52 -8.78 15.78
N CYS A 215 10.83 -9.13 17.02
CA CYS A 215 10.41 -10.40 17.62
C CYS A 215 8.88 -10.55 17.66
N MET A 216 8.15 -9.50 18.04
CA MET A 216 6.68 -9.52 18.10
C MET A 216 6.08 -9.78 16.72
N VAL A 217 6.58 -9.12 15.68
CA VAL A 217 6.13 -9.34 14.30
C VAL A 217 6.49 -10.75 13.82
N ALA A 218 7.67 -11.28 14.17
CA ALA A 218 8.04 -12.66 13.84
C ALA A 218 7.10 -13.68 14.49
N ILE A 219 6.75 -13.50 15.77
CA ILE A 219 5.78 -14.35 16.48
C ILE A 219 4.40 -14.25 15.83
N TRP A 220 3.95 -13.04 15.47
CA TRP A 220 2.67 -12.85 14.77
C TRP A 220 2.62 -13.62 13.45
N ASN A 221 3.68 -13.53 12.65
CA ASN A 221 3.80 -14.28 11.40
C ASN A 221 3.81 -15.80 11.65
N LEU A 222 4.48 -16.29 12.70
CA LEU A 222 4.46 -17.71 13.08
C LEU A 222 3.04 -18.20 13.40
N LEU A 223 2.29 -17.44 14.21
CA LEU A 223 0.89 -17.76 14.53
C LEU A 223 0.00 -17.76 13.29
N THR A 224 0.19 -16.75 12.42
CA THR A 224 -0.54 -16.63 11.14
C THR A 224 -0.25 -17.82 10.23
N ALA A 225 1.03 -18.24 10.11
CA ALA A 225 1.42 -19.41 9.33
C ALA A 225 0.74 -20.68 9.86
N GLY A 226 0.70 -20.87 11.18
CA GLY A 226 -0.01 -21.98 11.82
C GLY A 226 -1.50 -22.00 11.50
N MET A 227 -2.17 -20.85 11.59
CA MET A 227 -3.60 -20.73 11.27
C MET A 227 -3.90 -21.06 9.80
N ILE A 228 -3.15 -20.49 8.86
CA ILE A 228 -3.36 -20.76 7.43
C ILE A 228 -3.00 -22.20 7.09
N TRP A 229 -1.94 -22.75 7.68
CA TRP A 229 -1.55 -24.13 7.44
C TRP A 229 -2.63 -25.13 7.86
N TRP A 230 -3.23 -24.93 9.04
CA TRP A 230 -4.21 -25.86 9.61
C TRP A 230 -5.62 -25.69 9.03
N PHE A 231 -6.10 -24.45 8.89
CA PHE A 231 -7.51 -24.17 8.60
C PHE A 231 -7.80 -23.89 7.12
N TYR A 232 -6.81 -23.44 6.34
CA TYR A 232 -7.00 -23.15 4.93
C TYR A 232 -6.53 -24.30 4.05
N ASN A 233 -7.48 -25.06 3.51
CA ASN A 233 -7.24 -26.17 2.57
C ASN A 233 -8.14 -25.99 1.34
N PRO A 234 -7.78 -25.11 0.40
CA PRO A 234 -8.59 -24.90 -0.80
C PRO A 234 -8.57 -26.15 -1.70
N PRO A 235 -9.67 -26.45 -2.41
CA PRO A 235 -9.68 -27.50 -3.41
C PRO A 235 -8.72 -27.14 -4.58
N PRO A 236 -8.20 -28.13 -5.32
CA PRO A 236 -7.35 -27.88 -6.47
C PRO A 236 -8.07 -27.03 -7.52
N ARG A 237 -7.42 -25.98 -8.03
CA ARG A 237 -8.00 -25.10 -9.07
C ARG A 237 -8.20 -25.86 -10.38
N THR A 238 -9.37 -25.70 -10.99
CA THR A 238 -9.76 -26.29 -12.29
C THR A 238 -8.84 -25.84 -13.42
N ASN A 239 -8.48 -24.56 -13.49
CA ASN A 239 -7.61 -23.99 -14.54
C ASN A 239 -6.16 -24.50 -14.50
N THR A 240 -5.76 -25.14 -13.40
CA THR A 240 -4.42 -25.72 -13.23
C THR A 240 -4.46 -27.21 -12.86
N ALA A 241 -5.65 -27.81 -12.88
CA ALA A 241 -5.87 -29.23 -12.63
C ALA A 241 -5.34 -30.02 -13.84
N GLY A 242 -4.42 -30.95 -13.60
CA GLY A 242 -3.80 -31.77 -14.65
C GLY A 242 -2.46 -31.27 -15.18
N LEU A 243 -2.05 -30.03 -14.89
CA LEU A 243 -0.72 -29.54 -15.29
C LEU A 243 0.37 -30.07 -14.36
N SER A 244 1.44 -30.60 -14.96
CA SER A 244 2.67 -30.96 -14.26
C SER A 244 3.30 -29.72 -13.60
N LYS A 245 4.02 -29.90 -12.47
CA LYS A 245 4.78 -28.81 -11.83
C LYS A 245 5.73 -28.11 -12.82
N ILE A 246 6.28 -28.85 -13.78
CA ILE A 246 7.18 -28.33 -14.81
C ILE A 246 6.42 -27.47 -15.83
N GLU A 247 5.22 -27.90 -16.23
CA GLU A 247 4.38 -27.12 -17.15
C GLU A 247 3.88 -25.83 -16.51
N LYS A 248 3.59 -25.84 -15.20
CA LYS A 248 3.26 -24.63 -14.44
C LYS A 248 4.43 -23.64 -14.43
N VAL A 249 5.66 -24.12 -14.19
CA VAL A 249 6.86 -23.27 -14.21
C VAL A 249 7.11 -22.70 -15.61
N LYS A 250 6.90 -23.49 -16.67
CA LYS A 250 7.06 -23.01 -18.07
C LYS A 250 6.06 -21.94 -18.48
N ARG A 251 4.93 -21.81 -17.78
CA ARG A 251 3.94 -20.74 -18.01
C ARG A 251 4.28 -19.43 -17.29
N ILE A 252 5.31 -19.42 -16.44
CA ILE A 252 5.80 -18.20 -15.79
C ILE A 252 6.72 -17.47 -16.75
N ASP A 253 6.43 -16.20 -17.04
CA ASP A 253 7.38 -15.34 -17.76
C ASP A 253 8.56 -14.96 -16.88
N SER A 254 9.50 -15.90 -16.76
CA SER A 254 10.68 -15.77 -15.92
C SER A 254 11.67 -14.76 -16.50
N ILE A 255 11.67 -14.60 -17.83
CA ILE A 255 12.57 -13.66 -18.53
C ILE A 255 12.04 -12.24 -18.39
N GLY A 256 10.78 -11.98 -18.74
CA GLY A 256 10.16 -10.66 -18.58
C GLY A 256 10.20 -10.23 -17.11
N GLY A 257 9.92 -11.16 -16.20
CA GLY A 257 10.09 -10.95 -14.77
C GLY A 257 11.51 -10.53 -14.37
N LEU A 258 12.54 -11.26 -14.80
CA LEU A 258 13.93 -10.92 -14.45
C LEU A 258 14.32 -9.53 -14.99
N ILE A 259 13.92 -9.20 -16.22
CA ILE A 259 14.20 -7.89 -16.82
C ILE A 259 13.50 -6.78 -16.03
N MET A 260 12.21 -6.95 -15.70
CA MET A 260 11.45 -5.97 -14.90
C MET A 260 12.06 -5.81 -13.51
N THR A 261 12.43 -6.91 -12.86
CA THR A 261 13.05 -6.91 -11.53
C THR A 261 14.36 -6.15 -11.54
N ALA A 262 15.26 -6.48 -12.48
CA ALA A 262 16.54 -5.80 -12.61
C ALA A 262 16.34 -4.31 -12.92
N GLY A 263 15.41 -3.98 -13.82
CA GLY A 263 15.05 -2.60 -14.17
C GLY A 263 14.56 -1.80 -12.97
N LEU A 264 13.59 -2.33 -12.20
CA LEU A 264 13.09 -1.71 -10.99
C LEU A 264 14.17 -1.58 -9.91
N VAL A 265 14.94 -2.64 -9.65
CA VAL A 265 16.02 -2.60 -8.64
C VAL A 265 17.04 -1.52 -8.98
N PHE A 266 17.56 -1.47 -10.21
CA PHE A 266 18.53 -0.45 -10.58
C PHE A 266 17.95 0.96 -10.57
N LEU A 267 16.73 1.14 -11.06
CA LEU A 267 16.05 2.44 -11.02
C LEU A 267 15.88 2.91 -9.57
N LEU A 268 15.28 2.09 -8.72
CA LEU A 268 14.96 2.45 -7.34
C LEU A 268 16.21 2.65 -6.48
N ILE A 269 17.25 1.84 -6.66
CA ILE A 269 18.55 2.03 -5.98
C ILE A 269 19.22 3.33 -6.44
N SER A 270 19.21 3.64 -7.74
CA SER A 270 19.83 4.86 -8.25
C SER A 270 19.16 6.12 -7.69
N LEU A 271 17.83 6.13 -7.60
CA LEU A 271 17.05 7.19 -6.96
C LEU A 271 17.35 7.27 -5.47
N ASN A 272 17.66 6.13 -4.84
CA ASN A 272 17.99 6.10 -3.43
C ASN A 272 19.39 6.69 -3.16
N TRP A 273 20.35 6.41 -4.04
CA TRP A 273 21.72 6.91 -3.97
C TRP A 273 21.87 8.39 -4.33
N GLY A 274 21.14 8.84 -5.36
CA GLY A 274 21.29 10.17 -5.94
C GLY A 274 20.96 11.30 -4.97
N GLY A 275 21.95 12.16 -4.72
CA GLY A 275 21.86 13.32 -3.83
C GLY A 275 21.91 12.97 -2.34
N GLN A 276 22.13 11.70 -2.02
CA GLN A 276 22.13 11.16 -0.68
C GLN A 276 23.53 10.69 -0.29
N GLN A 277 23.80 9.41 -0.59
CA GLN A 277 25.10 8.81 -0.36
C GLN A 277 26.10 9.24 -1.43
N TYR A 278 25.61 9.57 -2.62
CA TYR A 278 26.43 9.85 -3.80
C TYR A 278 25.88 11.06 -4.56
N PRO A 279 26.75 11.95 -5.08
CA PRO A 279 26.33 13.03 -5.96
C PRO A 279 25.61 12.49 -7.20
N TRP A 280 24.61 13.23 -7.69
CA TRP A 280 23.88 12.88 -8.91
C TRP A 280 24.78 12.71 -10.15
N ASN A 281 25.89 13.45 -10.20
CA ASN A 281 26.85 13.41 -11.30
C ASN A 281 27.81 12.20 -11.24
N GLU A 282 27.75 11.39 -10.19
CA GLU A 282 28.65 10.25 -10.06
C GLU A 282 28.27 9.14 -11.06
N ALA A 283 29.28 8.59 -11.75
CA ALA A 283 29.10 7.65 -12.85
C ALA A 283 28.21 6.44 -12.48
N LYS A 284 28.31 5.95 -11.25
CA LYS A 284 27.50 4.81 -10.77
C LYS A 284 26.01 5.13 -10.63
N VAL A 285 25.66 6.36 -10.21
CA VAL A 285 24.26 6.79 -10.09
C VAL A 285 23.63 6.88 -11.47
N ILE A 286 24.32 7.53 -12.41
CA ILE A 286 23.87 7.68 -13.79
C ILE A 286 23.80 6.32 -14.50
N ALA A 287 24.79 5.45 -14.30
CA ALA A 287 24.82 4.11 -14.89
C ALA A 287 23.63 3.26 -14.42
N PHE A 288 23.34 3.23 -13.12
CA PHE A 288 22.20 2.47 -12.58
C PHE A 288 20.87 3.09 -13.03
N LEU A 289 20.77 4.42 -13.06
CA LEU A 289 19.56 5.11 -13.51
C LEU A 289 19.26 4.81 -14.98
N THR A 290 20.24 4.99 -15.86
CA THR A 290 20.10 4.76 -17.31
C THR A 290 19.89 3.29 -17.63
N LEU A 291 20.61 2.38 -16.96
CA LEU A 291 20.42 0.94 -17.11
C LEU A 291 19.03 0.50 -16.62
N GLY A 292 18.57 1.03 -15.48
CA GLY A 292 17.24 0.75 -14.95
C GLY A 292 16.14 1.16 -15.93
N ILE A 293 16.22 2.40 -16.45
CA ILE A 293 15.28 2.90 -17.47
C ILE A 293 15.36 2.04 -18.74
N ALA A 294 16.56 1.73 -19.24
CA ALA A 294 16.75 0.92 -20.43
C ALA A 294 16.16 -0.50 -20.28
N LEU A 295 16.33 -1.13 -19.11
CA LEU A 295 15.76 -2.45 -18.82
C LEU A 295 14.24 -2.39 -18.70
N LEU A 296 13.66 -1.34 -18.13
CA LEU A 296 12.20 -1.19 -18.09
C LEU A 296 11.62 -0.98 -19.50
N ILE A 297 12.29 -0.20 -20.36
CA ILE A 297 11.92 -0.06 -21.78
C ILE A 297 12.05 -1.42 -22.49
N LEU A 298 13.15 -2.14 -22.26
CA LEU A 298 13.37 -3.48 -22.81
C LEU A 298 12.30 -4.45 -22.34
N PHE A 299 11.86 -4.37 -21.09
CA PHE A 299 10.76 -5.15 -20.56
C PHE A 299 9.47 -4.89 -21.36
N PHE A 300 9.08 -3.63 -21.57
CA PHE A 300 7.89 -3.33 -22.38
C PHE A 300 7.98 -3.84 -23.82
N VAL A 301 9.17 -3.78 -24.43
CA VAL A 301 9.42 -4.33 -25.78
C VAL A 301 9.33 -5.86 -25.77
N TYR A 302 9.98 -6.51 -24.81
CA TYR A 302 9.96 -7.96 -24.64
C TYR A 302 8.53 -8.47 -24.42
N GLU A 303 7.80 -7.84 -23.51
CA GLU A 303 6.42 -8.15 -23.16
C GLU A 303 5.48 -8.07 -24.38
N LYS A 304 5.67 -7.03 -25.20
CA LYS A 304 4.80 -6.78 -26.37
C LYS A 304 5.05 -7.73 -27.54
N PHE A 305 6.30 -8.11 -27.78
CA PHE A 305 6.70 -8.80 -29.02
C PHE A 305 7.15 -10.25 -28.83
N PHE A 306 7.63 -10.63 -27.64
CA PHE A 306 8.33 -11.90 -27.42
C PHE A 306 7.69 -12.77 -26.33
N ALA A 307 6.97 -12.19 -25.37
CA ALA A 307 6.37 -12.93 -24.28
C ALA A 307 5.23 -13.84 -24.77
N ALA A 308 5.39 -15.15 -24.61
CA ALA A 308 4.34 -16.13 -24.92
C ALA A 308 3.17 -16.07 -23.92
N TYR A 309 3.47 -15.76 -22.66
CA TYR A 309 2.52 -15.56 -21.58
C TYR A 309 2.84 -14.24 -20.87
N PRO A 310 2.39 -13.09 -21.43
CA PRO A 310 2.72 -11.78 -20.87
C PRO A 310 2.22 -11.67 -19.44
N MET A 311 3.08 -11.13 -18.56
CA MET A 311 2.74 -10.78 -17.18
C MET A 311 1.68 -9.67 -17.11
N PHE A 312 1.67 -8.73 -18.05
CA PHE A 312 0.65 -7.69 -18.21
C PHE A 312 -0.02 -7.78 -19.59
N PRO A 313 -1.02 -8.66 -19.75
CA PRO A 313 -1.73 -8.79 -21.02
C PRO A 313 -2.40 -7.49 -21.43
N SER A 314 -2.44 -7.22 -22.74
CA SER A 314 -3.12 -6.04 -23.31
C SER A 314 -4.62 -5.99 -22.97
N THR A 315 -5.21 -7.12 -22.60
CA THR A 315 -6.59 -7.22 -22.09
C THR A 315 -6.84 -6.37 -20.84
N LEU A 316 -5.80 -6.05 -20.06
CA LEU A 316 -5.91 -5.10 -18.93
C LEU A 316 -6.29 -3.69 -19.38
N LEU A 317 -5.97 -3.32 -20.62
CA LEU A 317 -6.26 -2.01 -21.21
C LEU A 317 -7.64 -1.95 -21.91
N ARG A 318 -8.60 -2.78 -21.48
CA ARG A 318 -9.99 -2.74 -22.00
C ARG A 318 -10.62 -1.35 -21.83
N HIS A 319 -10.34 -0.70 -20.70
CA HIS A 319 -10.71 0.68 -20.39
C HIS A 319 -9.44 1.52 -20.19
N PRO A 320 -8.72 1.86 -21.27
CA PRO A 320 -7.35 2.36 -21.18
C PRO A 320 -7.28 3.69 -20.42
N ARG A 321 -8.25 4.60 -20.66
CA ARG A 321 -8.31 5.90 -19.98
C ARG A 321 -8.45 5.75 -18.46
N THR A 322 -9.45 4.99 -18.02
CA THR A 322 -9.71 4.77 -16.59
C THR A 322 -8.56 3.99 -15.93
N PHE A 323 -8.05 2.96 -16.60
CA PHE A 323 -6.93 2.18 -16.11
C PHE A 323 -5.67 3.04 -15.91
N THR A 324 -5.27 3.82 -16.92
CA THR A 324 -4.11 4.71 -16.82
C THR A 324 -4.31 5.78 -15.74
N ALA A 325 -5.50 6.37 -15.63
CA ALA A 325 -5.81 7.34 -14.59
C ALA A 325 -5.61 6.75 -13.17
N LEU A 326 -6.09 5.52 -12.93
CA LEU A 326 -5.91 4.82 -11.65
C LEU A 326 -4.45 4.51 -11.34
N MET A 327 -3.69 4.05 -12.35
CA MET A 327 -2.25 3.80 -12.19
C MET A 327 -1.47 5.08 -11.83
N VAL A 328 -1.85 6.22 -12.39
CA VAL A 328 -1.27 7.52 -12.04
C VAL A 328 -1.69 7.95 -10.63
N VAL A 329 -2.98 7.84 -10.29
CA VAL A 329 -3.48 8.19 -8.95
C VAL A 329 -2.76 7.39 -7.87
N ILE A 330 -2.61 6.06 -8.03
CA ILE A 330 -2.00 5.22 -7.01
C ILE A 330 -0.48 5.46 -6.86
N LEU A 331 0.21 5.77 -7.97
CA LEU A 331 1.63 6.17 -7.95
C LEU A 331 1.80 7.47 -7.14
N LEU A 332 0.98 8.49 -7.44
CA LEU A 332 1.01 9.79 -6.77
C LEU A 332 0.58 9.70 -5.29
N ALA A 333 -0.42 8.87 -4.99
CA ALA A 333 -0.81 8.56 -3.61
C ALA A 333 0.35 7.89 -2.85
N GLY A 334 1.11 7.02 -3.52
CA GLY A 334 2.35 6.44 -2.99
C GLY A 334 3.40 7.49 -2.66
N ILE A 335 3.60 8.51 -3.51
CA ILE A 335 4.49 9.62 -3.23
C ILE A 335 4.02 10.39 -1.99
N ASN A 336 2.77 10.85 -1.96
CA ASN A 336 2.24 11.64 -0.83
C ASN A 336 2.23 10.88 0.50
N TYR A 337 2.08 9.56 0.45
CA TYR A 337 2.14 8.70 1.63
C TYR A 337 3.45 8.91 2.42
N VAL A 338 4.57 9.10 1.73
CA VAL A 338 5.89 9.23 2.36
C VAL A 338 6.07 10.56 3.07
N ALA A 339 5.53 11.66 2.52
CA ALA A 339 5.58 12.96 3.18
C ALA A 339 5.00 12.86 4.60
N LEU A 340 3.85 12.19 4.72
CA LEU A 340 3.22 11.97 6.02
C LEU A 340 3.99 10.93 6.84
N LEU A 341 4.21 9.72 6.35
CA LEU A 341 4.80 8.66 7.18
C LEU A 341 6.20 8.98 7.72
N VAL A 342 7.03 9.63 6.92
CA VAL A 342 8.47 9.79 7.19
C VAL A 342 8.79 11.20 7.66
N PHE A 343 8.32 12.23 6.94
CA PHE A 343 8.69 13.61 7.26
C PHE A 343 7.93 14.15 8.47
N TRP A 344 6.69 13.73 8.73
CA TRP A 344 6.03 14.06 10.01
C TRP A 344 6.78 13.49 11.22
N VAL A 345 7.33 12.28 11.12
CA VAL A 345 8.15 11.68 12.19
C VAL A 345 9.40 12.52 12.42
N LEU A 346 10.09 12.89 11.34
CA LEU A 346 11.28 13.75 11.41
C LEU A 346 10.95 15.13 11.98
N GLU A 347 9.82 15.73 11.60
CA GLU A 347 9.35 17.02 12.08
C GLU A 347 8.96 16.96 13.57
N ALA A 348 8.23 15.92 13.98
CA ALA A 348 7.87 15.69 15.37
C ALA A 348 9.12 15.58 16.28
N VAL A 349 10.18 14.92 15.82
CA VAL A 349 11.45 14.82 16.57
C VAL A 349 12.25 16.11 16.52
N SER A 350 12.40 16.74 15.35
CA SER A 350 13.37 17.81 15.14
C SER A 350 12.84 19.21 15.47
N VAL A 351 11.53 19.44 15.31
CA VAL A 351 10.89 20.75 15.54
C VAL A 351 10.17 20.79 16.88
N PHE A 352 9.42 19.75 17.20
CA PHE A 352 8.58 19.71 18.41
C PHE A 352 9.22 18.95 19.59
N ASP A 353 10.51 18.64 19.46
CA ASP A 353 11.35 17.98 20.46
C ASP A 353 10.72 16.75 21.16
N SER A 354 9.94 15.96 20.40
CA SER A 354 9.14 14.87 20.96
C SER A 354 10.00 13.88 21.73
N SER A 355 9.58 13.53 22.95
CA SER A 355 10.04 12.29 23.57
C SER A 355 9.57 11.07 22.77
N GLN A 356 10.19 9.90 22.97
CA GLN A 356 9.81 8.68 22.26
C GLN A 356 8.32 8.36 22.46
N PHE A 357 7.80 8.54 23.68
CA PHE A 357 6.37 8.36 23.99
C PHE A 357 5.49 9.34 23.22
N GLU A 358 5.83 10.63 23.27
CA GLU A 358 5.09 11.67 22.54
C GLU A 358 5.11 11.44 21.04
N LEU A 359 6.22 10.96 20.47
CA LEU A 359 6.30 10.61 19.06
C LEU A 359 5.31 9.49 18.71
N GLY A 360 5.20 8.47 19.56
CA GLY A 360 4.20 7.41 19.43
C GLY A 360 2.76 7.95 19.46
N VAL A 361 2.46 8.89 20.36
CA VAL A 361 1.15 9.54 20.44
C VAL A 361 0.88 10.41 19.19
N ARG A 362 1.88 11.18 18.73
CA ARG A 362 1.81 12.06 17.56
C ARG A 362 1.67 11.32 16.22
N THR A 363 2.06 10.04 16.19
CA THR A 363 1.95 9.17 15.01
C THR A 363 0.81 8.16 15.10
N MET A 364 0.16 8.04 16.27
CA MET A 364 -1.01 7.18 16.48
C MET A 364 -2.14 7.37 15.46
N PRO A 365 -2.45 8.59 14.95
CA PRO A 365 -3.50 8.76 13.95
C PRO A 365 -3.27 8.00 12.65
N TYR A 366 -2.04 7.60 12.32
CA TYR A 366 -1.73 6.90 11.06
C TYR A 366 -2.63 5.68 10.86
N GLY A 367 -2.64 4.75 11.81
CA GLY A 367 -3.46 3.55 11.67
C GLY A 367 -4.96 3.86 11.68
N PHE A 368 -5.43 4.69 12.61
CA PHE A 368 -6.86 4.99 12.75
C PHE A 368 -7.44 5.72 11.55
N CYS A 369 -6.74 6.75 11.06
CA CYS A 369 -7.26 7.59 10.00
C CYS A 369 -7.16 6.88 8.64
N ILE A 370 -6.08 6.14 8.37
CA ILE A 370 -5.96 5.37 7.11
C ILE A 370 -7.04 4.29 7.06
N VAL A 371 -7.24 3.54 8.15
CA VAL A 371 -8.31 2.51 8.20
C VAL A 371 -9.69 3.17 8.17
N GLY A 372 -9.88 4.28 8.87
CA GLY A 372 -11.11 5.06 8.84
C GLY A 372 -11.46 5.52 7.43
N GLY A 373 -10.50 6.08 6.69
CA GLY A 373 -10.68 6.48 5.30
C GLY A 373 -11.00 5.31 4.37
N ALA A 374 -10.33 4.17 4.58
CA ALA A 374 -10.59 2.93 3.86
C ALA A 374 -12.03 2.43 4.09
N ILE A 375 -12.52 2.45 5.34
CA ILE A 375 -13.87 2.02 5.69
C ILE A 375 -14.92 3.02 5.17
N ILE A 376 -14.73 4.32 5.40
CA ILE A 376 -15.67 5.36 4.96
C ILE A 376 -15.80 5.34 3.43
N SER A 377 -14.68 5.23 2.71
CA SER A 377 -14.72 5.15 1.24
C SER A 377 -15.45 3.90 0.74
N ALA A 378 -15.24 2.73 1.36
CA ALA A 378 -15.98 1.52 1.04
C ALA A 378 -17.50 1.67 1.28
N ILE A 379 -17.89 2.31 2.39
CA ILE A 379 -19.30 2.59 2.71
C ILE A 379 -19.89 3.57 1.68
N LEU A 380 -19.19 4.64 1.35
CA LEU A 380 -19.64 5.63 0.37
C LEU A 380 -19.82 5.03 -1.03
N ILE A 381 -18.92 4.14 -1.45
CA ILE A 381 -19.07 3.40 -2.73
C ILE A 381 -20.34 2.55 -2.72
N SER A 382 -20.61 1.90 -1.58
CA SER A 382 -21.79 1.04 -1.44
C SER A 382 -23.09 1.83 -1.40
N ALA A 383 -23.07 3.02 -0.78
CA ALA A 383 -24.24 3.90 -0.64
C ALA A 383 -24.53 4.69 -1.92
N PHE A 384 -23.51 5.32 -2.52
CA PHE A 384 -23.62 6.16 -3.72
C PHE A 384 -23.23 5.38 -4.97
N LYS A 385 -23.96 4.28 -5.23
CA LYS A 385 -23.76 3.42 -6.40
C LYS A 385 -23.68 4.26 -7.69
N GLY A 386 -22.71 3.93 -8.54
CA GLY A 386 -22.47 4.65 -9.81
C GLY A 386 -21.64 5.93 -9.70
N HIS A 387 -21.41 6.51 -8.51
CA HIS A 387 -20.66 7.76 -8.38
C HIS A 387 -19.18 7.53 -8.00
N LEU A 388 -18.58 6.43 -8.48
CA LEU A 388 -17.21 6.00 -8.16
C LEU A 388 -16.16 7.09 -8.42
N ARG A 389 -16.29 7.79 -9.55
CA ARG A 389 -15.42 8.92 -9.91
C ARG A 389 -15.49 10.04 -8.86
N LEU A 390 -16.69 10.44 -8.46
CA LEU A 390 -16.89 11.51 -7.48
C LEU A 390 -16.31 11.13 -6.11
N ILE A 391 -16.46 9.88 -5.70
CA ILE A 391 -15.90 9.38 -4.44
C ILE A 391 -14.36 9.39 -4.51
N MET A 392 -13.78 8.85 -5.58
CA MET A 392 -12.33 8.83 -5.78
C MET A 392 -11.76 10.25 -5.80
N THR A 393 -12.34 11.15 -6.60
CA THR A 393 -11.92 12.55 -6.65
C THR A 393 -12.12 13.25 -5.31
N GLY A 394 -13.22 12.97 -4.61
CA GLY A 394 -13.48 13.49 -3.27
C GLY A 394 -12.39 13.09 -2.27
N PHE A 395 -11.97 11.82 -2.25
CA PHE A 395 -10.87 11.39 -1.38
C PHE A 395 -9.49 11.85 -1.85
N CYS A 396 -9.26 12.01 -3.16
CA CYS A 396 -8.07 12.70 -3.64
C CYS A 396 -8.06 14.14 -3.11
N VAL A 397 -9.17 14.86 -3.19
CA VAL A 397 -9.30 16.21 -2.62
C VAL A 397 -9.11 16.18 -1.11
N VAL A 398 -9.70 15.24 -0.37
CA VAL A 398 -9.47 15.10 1.09
C VAL A 398 -8.04 14.70 1.42
N GLN A 399 -7.30 14.06 0.52
CA GLN A 399 -5.86 13.85 0.68
C GLN A 399 -5.10 15.17 0.47
N VAL A 400 -5.48 15.98 -0.52
CA VAL A 400 -4.78 17.22 -0.91
C VAL A 400 -5.10 18.42 0.00
N THR A 401 -6.39 18.67 0.25
CA THR A 401 -6.90 19.85 0.97
C THR A 401 -6.26 20.02 2.35
N PRO A 402 -6.00 18.94 3.11
CA PRO A 402 -5.33 19.02 4.38
C PRO A 402 -3.81 18.82 4.28
N LEU A 403 -3.24 18.39 3.15
CA LEU A 403 -1.80 18.57 2.87
C LEU A 403 -1.50 20.06 2.64
N THR A 404 -2.41 20.78 1.96
CA THR A 404 -2.42 22.26 1.93
C THR A 404 -2.58 22.85 3.32
N GLN A 405 -3.46 22.31 4.18
CA GLN A 405 -3.61 22.81 5.55
C GLN A 405 -2.59 22.27 6.57
N ALA A 406 -1.83 21.20 6.28
CA ALA A 406 -0.75 20.69 7.12
C ALA A 406 0.51 21.50 6.84
N GLY A 407 0.77 21.80 5.56
CA GLY A 407 1.70 22.86 5.17
C GLY A 407 1.32 24.20 5.81
N ILE A 408 0.06 24.66 5.63
CA ILE A 408 -0.42 25.92 6.23
C ILE A 408 -0.55 25.84 7.77
N GLY A 409 -0.73 24.68 8.37
CA GLY A 409 -0.85 24.46 9.83
C GLY A 409 0.52 24.48 10.51
N CYS A 410 1.53 23.90 9.88
CA CYS A 410 2.95 24.10 10.22
C CYS A 410 3.39 25.56 9.97
N MET A 411 2.79 26.27 9.01
CA MET A 411 2.98 27.72 8.82
C MET A 411 2.21 28.60 9.83
N ALA A 412 1.01 28.21 10.24
CA ALA A 412 0.12 28.96 11.15
C ALA A 412 0.48 28.75 12.63
N ALA A 413 1.31 27.75 12.95
CA ALA A 413 2.11 27.74 14.16
C ALA A 413 3.18 28.86 14.10
N ILE A 414 2.71 30.10 14.15
CA ILE A 414 3.47 31.34 14.39
C ILE A 414 4.20 31.28 15.75
N ARG A 415 3.94 30.26 16.56
CA ARG A 415 4.71 29.89 17.74
C ARG A 415 4.84 28.37 17.79
N THR A 416 6.05 27.88 18.04
CA THR A 416 6.41 26.50 18.40
C THR A 416 5.62 25.92 19.59
N SER A 417 4.65 26.67 20.13
CA SER A 417 3.89 26.34 21.34
C SER A 417 2.52 25.70 21.11
N ASP A 418 1.98 25.62 19.88
CA ASP A 418 0.59 25.16 19.68
C ASP A 418 0.44 24.02 18.64
N ILE A 419 0.91 22.84 19.03
CA ILE A 419 0.77 21.57 18.29
C ILE A 419 -0.70 21.20 17.99
N SER A 420 -1.65 21.80 18.71
CA SER A 420 -3.09 21.56 18.56
C SER A 420 -3.59 21.83 17.14
N THR A 421 -2.98 22.82 16.47
CA THR A 421 -3.35 23.28 15.12
C THR A 421 -3.03 22.28 14.01
N VAL A 422 -2.12 21.33 14.25
CA VAL A 422 -1.65 20.37 13.23
C VAL A 422 -2.52 19.11 13.15
N TRP A 423 -3.27 18.78 14.20
CA TRP A 423 -4.02 17.53 14.26
C TRP A 423 -5.14 17.43 13.22
N ALA A 424 -5.93 18.49 13.02
CA ALA A 424 -7.02 18.44 12.06
C ALA A 424 -6.51 18.22 10.63
N PRO A 425 -5.51 19.00 10.12
CA PRO A 425 -4.90 18.72 8.84
C PRO A 425 -4.28 17.31 8.73
N LEU A 426 -3.60 16.85 9.78
CA LEU A 426 -3.01 15.51 9.79
C LEU A 426 -4.08 14.41 9.65
N ILE A 427 -5.15 14.49 10.43
CA ILE A 427 -6.25 13.51 10.45
C ILE A 427 -6.92 13.43 9.07
N PHE A 428 -7.29 14.57 8.49
CA PHE A 428 -7.95 14.56 7.18
C PHE A 428 -7.02 14.06 6.08
N SER A 429 -5.73 14.40 6.10
CA SER A 429 -4.77 13.91 5.09
C SER A 429 -4.63 12.39 5.14
N LEU A 430 -4.52 11.82 6.35
CA LEU A 430 -4.43 10.38 6.56
C LEU A 430 -5.73 9.65 6.20
N LEU A 431 -6.89 10.29 6.47
CA LEU A 431 -8.19 9.81 6.01
C LEU A 431 -8.25 9.75 4.47
N GLY A 432 -7.74 10.80 3.81
CA GLY A 432 -7.63 10.87 2.36
C GLY A 432 -6.78 9.73 1.78
N ILE A 433 -5.63 9.42 2.38
CA ILE A 433 -4.80 8.27 1.96
C ILE A 433 -5.61 6.98 1.94
N GLY A 434 -6.23 6.60 3.07
CA GLY A 434 -7.02 5.39 3.16
C GLY A 434 -8.19 5.37 2.17
N GLY A 435 -8.82 6.53 1.99
CA GLY A 435 -9.94 6.72 1.09
C GLY A 435 -9.57 6.80 -0.39
N VAL A 436 -8.30 6.91 -0.77
CA VAL A 436 -7.85 6.75 -2.17
C VAL A 436 -7.49 5.28 -2.45
N LEU A 437 -6.84 4.62 -1.49
CA LEU A 437 -6.37 3.24 -1.65
C LEU A 437 -7.51 2.25 -1.94
N VAL A 438 -8.59 2.30 -1.16
CA VAL A 438 -9.70 1.34 -1.31
C VAL A 438 -10.49 1.54 -2.61
N PRO A 439 -10.95 2.76 -2.97
CA PRO A 439 -11.59 2.99 -4.25
C PRO A 439 -10.71 2.61 -5.43
N ASN A 440 -9.39 2.85 -5.35
CA ASN A 440 -8.48 2.43 -6.41
C ASN A 440 -8.56 0.92 -6.65
N GLN A 441 -8.47 0.13 -5.58
CA GLN A 441 -8.56 -1.33 -5.68
C GLN A 441 -9.91 -1.78 -6.23
N ILE A 442 -11.00 -1.23 -5.69
CA ILE A 442 -12.36 -1.59 -6.13
C ILE A 442 -12.54 -1.28 -7.62
N ILE A 443 -12.17 -0.08 -8.06
CA ILE A 443 -12.34 0.33 -9.45
C ILE A 443 -11.49 -0.53 -10.39
N VAL A 444 -10.22 -0.80 -10.04
CA VAL A 444 -9.34 -1.69 -10.82
C VAL A 444 -9.97 -3.08 -10.97
N THR A 445 -10.58 -3.61 -9.91
CA THR A 445 -11.25 -4.92 -9.98
C THR A 445 -12.54 -4.93 -10.79
N ILE A 446 -13.17 -3.77 -11.03
CA ILE A 446 -14.39 -3.65 -11.86
C ILE A 446 -14.03 -3.58 -13.35
N ILE A 447 -12.97 -2.86 -13.71
CA ILE A 447 -12.61 -2.63 -15.12
C ILE A 447 -11.79 -3.78 -15.73
N CYS A 448 -11.17 -4.62 -14.90
CA CYS A 448 -10.31 -5.71 -15.34
C CYS A 448 -11.09 -7.02 -15.51
N PRO A 449 -10.68 -7.88 -16.47
CA PRO A 449 -11.24 -9.22 -16.60
C PRO A 449 -11.02 -10.06 -15.34
N ASP A 450 -11.96 -10.96 -15.05
CA ASP A 450 -11.94 -11.81 -13.85
C ASP A 450 -10.68 -12.69 -13.74
N ASP A 451 -10.16 -13.14 -14.88
CA ASP A 451 -8.94 -13.95 -14.97
C ASP A 451 -7.65 -13.18 -14.62
N LEU A 452 -7.70 -11.83 -14.60
CA LEU A 452 -6.54 -10.95 -14.41
C LEU A 452 -6.67 -10.03 -13.19
N LEU A 453 -7.65 -10.25 -12.31
CA LEU A 453 -7.87 -9.42 -11.11
C LEU A 453 -6.65 -9.38 -10.21
N ALA A 454 -6.01 -10.54 -9.98
CA ALA A 454 -4.81 -10.63 -9.16
C ALA A 454 -3.66 -9.79 -9.75
N THR A 455 -3.39 -9.94 -11.05
CA THR A 455 -2.37 -9.18 -11.78
C THR A 455 -2.60 -7.67 -11.70
N ALA A 456 -3.84 -7.21 -11.93
CA ALA A 456 -4.18 -5.79 -11.88
C ALA A 456 -4.00 -5.20 -10.47
N THR A 457 -4.43 -5.94 -9.44
CA THR A 457 -4.26 -5.57 -8.03
C THR A 457 -2.78 -5.49 -7.66
N CYS A 458 -1.99 -6.48 -8.08
CA CYS A 458 -0.54 -6.52 -7.85
C CYS A 458 0.19 -5.34 -8.52
N LEU A 459 -0.23 -4.95 -9.72
CA LEU A 459 0.34 -3.78 -10.41
C LEU A 459 0.11 -2.49 -9.63
N THR A 460 -1.08 -2.29 -9.06
CA THR A 460 -1.35 -1.10 -8.24
C THR A 460 -0.47 -1.05 -6.99
N ALA A 461 -0.23 -2.19 -6.33
CA ALA A 461 0.65 -2.29 -5.17
C ALA A 461 2.12 -2.05 -5.55
N CYS A 462 2.56 -2.56 -6.71
CA CYS A 462 3.88 -2.28 -7.28
C CYS A 462 4.08 -0.77 -7.51
N LEU A 463 3.15 -0.12 -8.23
CA LEU A 463 3.23 1.31 -8.52
C LEU A 463 3.16 2.16 -7.24
N ARG A 464 2.35 1.78 -6.26
CA ARG A 464 2.33 2.42 -4.95
C ARG A 464 3.72 2.40 -4.30
N ALA A 465 4.36 1.24 -4.25
CA ALA A 465 5.67 1.08 -3.62
C ALA A 465 6.78 1.82 -4.39
N VAL A 466 6.74 1.79 -5.73
CA VAL A 466 7.63 2.61 -6.59
C VAL A 466 7.43 4.09 -6.31
N GLY A 467 6.18 4.55 -6.21
CA GLY A 467 5.84 5.92 -5.87
C GLY A 467 6.38 6.33 -4.51
N GLN A 468 6.32 5.44 -3.51
CA GLN A 468 6.92 5.71 -2.20
C GLN A 468 8.42 5.96 -2.31
N VAL A 469 9.18 5.10 -2.99
CA VAL A 469 10.64 5.28 -3.13
C VAL A 469 11.00 6.56 -3.91
N ILE A 470 10.26 6.88 -4.97
CA ILE A 470 10.41 8.15 -5.70
C ILE A 470 10.13 9.34 -4.77
N GLY A 471 9.03 9.28 -4.03
CA GLY A 471 8.63 10.32 -3.07
C GLY A 471 9.70 10.55 -2.01
N THR A 472 10.22 9.49 -1.39
CA THR A 472 11.28 9.64 -0.39
C THR A 472 12.50 10.32 -0.97
N SER A 473 12.94 9.96 -2.19
CA SER A 473 14.10 10.58 -2.83
C SER A 473 13.89 12.07 -3.11
N ILE A 474 12.73 12.44 -3.65
CA ILE A 474 12.40 13.85 -3.96
C ILE A 474 12.33 14.68 -2.68
N PHE A 475 11.55 14.23 -1.70
CA PHE A 475 11.35 14.97 -0.46
C PHE A 475 12.64 15.09 0.33
N PHE A 476 13.45 14.04 0.40
CA PHE A 476 14.70 14.09 1.16
C PHE A 476 15.70 15.04 0.51
N ASN A 477 15.96 14.88 -0.80
CA ASN A 477 16.88 15.76 -1.51
C ASN A 477 16.48 17.23 -1.37
N GLN A 478 15.17 17.50 -1.44
CA GLN A 478 14.70 18.85 -1.27
C GLN A 478 14.81 19.35 0.17
N PHE A 479 14.47 18.51 1.14
CA PHE A 479 14.57 18.81 2.56
C PHE A 479 16.02 19.14 2.93
N THR A 480 16.98 18.29 2.56
CA THR A 480 18.41 18.52 2.82
C THR A 480 18.91 19.81 2.18
N SER A 481 18.57 20.05 0.91
CA SER A 481 18.97 21.29 0.23
C SER A 481 18.41 22.54 0.90
N ALA A 482 17.15 22.50 1.33
CA ALA A 482 16.51 23.61 2.04
C ALA A 482 17.08 23.79 3.45
N LEU A 483 17.27 22.70 4.19
CA LEU A 483 17.83 22.72 5.53
C LEU A 483 19.22 23.33 5.53
N VAL A 484 20.11 22.90 4.64
CA VAL A 484 21.46 23.46 4.54
C VAL A 484 21.39 24.96 4.28
N ALA A 485 20.62 25.40 3.28
CA ALA A 485 20.47 26.82 2.94
C ALA A 485 19.92 27.66 4.12
N ASN A 486 18.87 27.17 4.79
CA ASN A 486 18.24 27.86 5.92
C ASN A 486 19.14 27.84 7.17
N THR A 487 19.95 26.82 7.35
CA THR A 487 20.90 26.75 8.46
C THR A 487 21.97 27.83 8.29
N TYR A 488 22.50 28.03 7.09
CA TYR A 488 23.40 29.15 6.80
C TYR A 488 22.75 30.52 7.08
N SER A 489 21.47 30.71 6.74
CA SER A 489 20.80 32.01 6.91
C SER A 489 20.33 32.30 8.33
N HIS A 490 20.02 31.29 9.15
CA HIS A 490 19.47 31.48 10.50
C HIS A 490 20.47 31.16 11.61
N VAL A 491 21.28 30.12 11.46
CA VAL A 491 22.20 29.68 12.53
C VAL A 491 23.46 30.54 12.57
N VAL A 492 23.96 31.02 11.42
CA VAL A 492 25.13 31.90 11.41
C VAL A 492 24.84 33.24 12.12
N PRO A 493 23.73 33.96 11.85
CA PRO A 493 23.39 35.15 12.62
C PRO A 493 23.16 34.87 14.10
N ALA A 494 22.48 33.78 14.44
CA ALA A 494 22.24 33.39 15.83
C ALA A 494 23.55 33.05 16.58
N ALA A 495 24.52 32.44 15.90
CA ALA A 495 25.85 32.19 16.45
C ALA A 495 26.59 33.50 16.75
N ILE A 496 26.49 34.49 15.87
CA ILE A 496 27.07 35.82 16.07
C ILE A 496 26.41 36.52 17.26
N GLU A 497 25.08 36.48 17.36
CA GLU A 497 24.32 37.03 18.48
C GLU A 497 24.71 36.38 19.82
N ALA A 498 24.82 35.05 19.82
CA ALA A 498 25.26 34.25 20.95
C ALA A 498 26.78 34.40 21.26
N LYS A 499 27.51 35.23 20.50
CA LYS A 499 28.96 35.42 20.59
C LYS A 499 29.75 34.09 20.49
N PHE A 500 29.21 33.13 19.74
CA PHE A 500 29.81 31.83 19.50
C PHE A 500 30.52 31.83 18.14
N TYR A 501 31.82 32.17 18.15
CA TYR A 501 32.62 32.35 16.91
C TYR A 501 33.38 31.10 16.46
N GLN A 502 33.01 29.92 16.96
CA GLN A 502 33.67 28.67 16.60
C GLN A 502 33.15 28.13 15.27
N PHE A 503 33.49 28.81 14.17
CA PHE A 503 33.06 28.44 12.81
C PHE A 503 33.45 27.00 12.43
N ASN A 504 34.57 26.50 12.96
CA ASN A 504 35.02 25.12 12.76
C ASN A 504 34.06 24.08 13.36
N MET A 505 33.17 24.47 14.27
CA MET A 505 32.16 23.60 14.89
C MET A 505 30.78 23.83 14.25
N ILE A 506 30.47 25.07 13.86
CA ILE A 506 29.22 25.43 13.21
C ILE A 506 29.16 24.83 11.81
N ALA A 507 30.19 24.97 10.98
CA ALA A 507 30.15 24.47 9.60
C ALA A 507 29.91 22.95 9.49
N PRO A 508 30.62 22.08 10.23
CA PRO A 508 30.31 20.66 10.23
C PRO A 508 28.94 20.32 10.85
N MET A 509 28.49 21.09 11.84
CA MET A 509 27.13 20.93 12.39
C MET A 509 26.09 21.12 11.29
N MET A 510 26.20 22.16 10.45
CA MET A 510 25.22 22.43 9.39
C MET A 510 25.10 21.27 8.39
N GLU A 511 26.19 20.56 8.13
CA GLU A 511 26.22 19.39 7.25
C GLU A 511 25.71 18.12 7.96
N THR A 512 25.94 17.99 9.26
CA THR A 512 25.62 16.79 10.04
C THR A 512 24.23 16.80 10.68
N LEU A 513 23.57 17.96 10.82
CA LEU A 513 22.22 18.08 11.38
C LEU A 513 21.16 17.28 10.60
N VAL A 514 21.42 16.98 9.33
CA VAL A 514 20.56 16.11 8.49
C VAL A 514 20.55 14.67 9.03
N THR A 515 21.68 14.22 9.58
CA THR A 515 21.90 12.84 10.01
C THR A 515 21.95 12.67 11.53
N THR A 516 22.26 13.74 12.25
CA THR A 516 22.47 13.71 13.71
C THR A 516 21.49 14.68 14.37
N PRO A 517 20.54 14.18 15.17
CA PRO A 517 19.61 15.03 15.90
C PRO A 517 20.33 16.06 16.78
N TRP A 518 19.75 17.24 16.93
CA TRP A 518 20.30 18.34 17.74
C TRP A 518 20.73 17.87 19.14
N LYS A 519 19.89 17.04 19.80
CA LYS A 519 20.17 16.48 21.13
C LYS A 519 21.48 15.68 21.20
N GLU A 520 21.78 14.91 20.17
CA GLU A 520 23.05 14.15 20.11
C GLU A 520 24.23 15.08 19.84
N TRP A 521 24.05 16.07 18.96
CA TRP A 521 25.10 17.03 18.63
C TRP A 521 25.51 17.89 19.85
N VAL A 522 24.55 18.44 20.61
CA VAL A 522 24.84 19.29 21.78
C VAL A 522 25.68 18.55 22.82
N VAL A 523 25.47 17.23 22.99
CA VAL A 523 26.27 16.42 23.92
C VAL A 523 27.74 16.36 23.49
N THR A 524 28.03 16.37 22.19
CA THR A 524 29.41 16.35 21.67
C THR A 524 30.17 17.64 21.92
N VAL A 525 29.47 18.77 22.04
CA VAL A 525 30.05 20.11 22.22
C VAL A 525 29.78 20.71 23.60
N LYS A 526 29.24 19.93 24.54
CA LYS A 526 28.78 20.38 25.86
C LYS A 526 29.84 21.16 26.66
N ASP A 527 31.12 20.83 26.46
CA ASP A 527 32.23 21.45 27.20
C ASP A 527 32.65 22.80 26.59
N THR A 528 32.09 23.14 25.42
CA THR A 528 32.46 24.32 24.62
C THR A 528 31.32 25.31 24.43
N ILE A 529 30.06 24.86 24.58
CA ILE A 529 28.86 25.68 24.45
C ILE A 529 28.23 25.93 25.82
N THR A 530 27.88 27.19 26.12
CA THR A 530 27.10 27.48 27.33
C THR A 530 25.61 27.13 27.13
N PRO A 531 24.84 26.84 28.20
CA PRO A 531 23.41 26.54 28.07
C PRO A 531 22.59 27.64 27.39
N GLU A 532 22.95 28.90 27.60
CA GLU A 532 22.32 30.05 26.96
C GLU A 532 22.60 30.09 25.45
N GLN A 533 23.87 29.89 25.06
CA GLN A 533 24.26 29.80 23.64
C GLN A 533 23.59 28.60 22.95
N ALA A 534 23.50 27.47 23.63
CA ALA A 534 22.82 26.28 23.13
C ALA A 534 21.33 26.55 22.89
N THR A 535 20.67 27.33 23.76
CA THR A 535 19.25 27.68 23.59
C THR A 535 19.03 28.57 22.37
N ILE A 536 19.87 29.61 22.20
CA ILE A 536 19.78 30.53 21.04
C ILE A 536 20.02 29.77 19.73
N LEU A 537 21.06 28.94 19.68
CA LEU A 537 21.37 28.13 18.51
C LEU A 537 20.28 27.09 18.24
N HIS A 538 19.71 26.47 19.28
CA HIS A 538 18.61 25.52 19.13
C HIS A 538 17.39 26.17 18.49
N THR A 539 17.01 27.37 18.92
CA THR A 539 15.88 28.10 18.31
C THR A 539 16.13 28.39 16.83
N ALA A 540 17.35 28.79 16.46
CA ALA A 540 17.71 29.03 15.06
C ALA A 540 17.71 27.74 14.23
N VAL A 541 18.18 26.62 14.79
CA VAL A 541 18.13 25.31 14.15
C VAL A 541 16.69 24.85 13.94
N VAL A 542 15.83 24.96 14.95
CA VAL A 542 14.41 24.62 14.85
C VAL A 542 13.72 25.42 13.74
N GLU A 543 14.03 26.72 13.61
CA GLU A 543 13.47 27.55 12.52
C GLU A 543 13.99 27.11 11.14
N ALA A 544 15.28 26.74 11.03
CA ALA A 544 15.83 26.21 9.78
C ALA A 544 15.16 24.88 9.36
N PHE A 545 14.90 23.98 10.32
CA PHE A 545 14.14 22.75 10.10
C PHE A 545 12.71 23.04 9.67
N ARG A 546 12.01 23.96 10.34
CA ARG A 546 10.64 24.36 10.01
C ARG A 546 10.52 24.80 8.54
N LEU A 547 11.37 25.72 8.11
CA LEU A 547 11.38 26.21 6.72
C LEU A 547 11.78 25.11 5.72
N ALA A 548 12.59 24.14 6.13
CA ALA A 548 12.93 22.99 5.28
C ALA A 548 11.74 22.04 5.10
N PHE A 549 10.97 21.77 6.15
CA PHE A 549 9.73 20.97 6.08
C PHE A 549 8.65 21.66 5.26
N GLU A 550 8.51 22.99 5.35
CA GLU A 550 7.55 23.76 4.54
C GLU A 550 7.69 23.43 3.03
N ARG A 551 8.93 23.35 2.54
CA ARG A 551 9.21 23.02 1.14
C ARG A 551 8.78 21.59 0.77
N VAL A 552 8.91 20.63 1.69
CA VAL A 552 8.44 19.26 1.50
C VAL A 552 6.93 19.23 1.35
N TRP A 553 6.21 19.96 2.21
CA TRP A 553 4.75 20.04 2.17
C TRP A 553 4.23 20.66 0.86
N TYR A 554 4.87 21.74 0.36
CA TYR A 554 4.51 22.32 -0.94
C TYR A 554 4.66 21.37 -2.12
N ILE A 555 5.73 20.57 -2.13
CA ILE A 555 5.93 19.59 -3.20
C ILE A 555 4.86 18.49 -3.12
N SER A 556 4.53 18.04 -1.91
CA SER A 556 3.46 17.04 -1.72
C SER A 556 2.10 17.56 -2.21
N ILE A 557 1.79 18.84 -1.99
CA ILE A 557 0.59 19.47 -2.54
C ILE A 557 0.57 19.39 -4.07
N GLY A 558 1.69 19.66 -4.74
CA GLY A 558 1.80 19.57 -6.19
C GLY A 558 1.46 18.17 -6.73
N PHE A 559 2.03 17.13 -6.13
CA PHE A 559 1.70 15.74 -6.48
C PHE A 559 0.26 15.37 -6.14
N GLY A 560 -0.26 15.90 -5.05
CA GLY A 560 -1.66 15.80 -4.67
C GLY A 560 -2.61 16.36 -5.73
N VAL A 561 -2.39 17.61 -6.16
CA VAL A 561 -3.19 18.25 -7.21
C VAL A 561 -3.14 17.45 -8.51
N ALA A 562 -1.96 16.92 -8.88
CA ALA A 562 -1.85 16.02 -10.03
C ALA A 562 -2.69 14.75 -9.87
N ALA A 563 -2.78 14.18 -8.66
CA ALA A 563 -3.63 13.02 -8.37
C ALA A 563 -5.12 13.38 -8.50
N VAL A 564 -5.54 14.56 -8.04
CA VAL A 564 -6.91 15.07 -8.24
C VAL A 564 -7.21 15.19 -9.73
N LEU A 565 -6.33 15.80 -10.52
CA LEU A 565 -6.50 15.94 -11.97
C LEU A 565 -6.59 14.57 -12.67
N ALA A 566 -5.74 13.61 -12.28
CA ALA A 566 -5.80 12.26 -12.80
C ALA A 566 -7.11 11.55 -12.43
N SER A 567 -7.61 11.72 -11.20
CA SER A 567 -8.87 11.13 -10.76
C SER A 567 -10.08 11.63 -11.55
N VAL A 568 -10.06 12.90 -12.00
CA VAL A 568 -11.11 13.49 -12.83
C VAL A 568 -11.17 12.82 -14.22
N LEU A 569 -10.09 12.18 -14.67
CA LEU A 569 -10.07 11.47 -15.94
C LEU A 569 -10.73 10.08 -15.88
N ILE A 570 -11.04 9.56 -14.69
CA ILE A 570 -11.77 8.29 -14.53
C ILE A 570 -13.15 8.40 -15.19
N GLU A 571 -13.51 7.42 -15.99
CA GLU A 571 -14.82 7.36 -16.65
C GLU A 571 -15.93 7.01 -15.65
N ASP A 572 -17.17 7.33 -15.98
CA ASP A 572 -18.30 6.88 -15.18
C ASP A 572 -18.53 5.38 -15.40
N LEU A 573 -18.36 4.59 -14.35
CA LEU A 573 -18.45 3.13 -14.38
C LEU A 573 -19.80 2.63 -13.88
N GLY A 574 -20.81 3.50 -13.70
CA GLY A 574 -22.14 3.09 -13.27
C GLY A 574 -22.76 1.95 -14.11
N ALA A 575 -22.46 1.92 -15.42
CA ALA A 575 -22.93 0.87 -16.33
C ALA A 575 -22.24 -0.50 -16.15
N LEU A 576 -21.03 -0.53 -15.56
CA LEU A 576 -20.24 -1.75 -15.30
C LEU A 576 -20.50 -2.32 -13.89
N MET A 577 -21.22 -1.58 -13.04
CA MET A 577 -21.66 -2.06 -11.73
C MET A 577 -22.96 -2.88 -11.84
N ASP A 578 -22.97 -3.90 -12.68
CA ASP A 578 -24.07 -4.85 -12.79
C ASP A 578 -23.90 -6.02 -11.81
N GLY A 579 -24.92 -6.88 -11.69
CA GLY A 579 -24.89 -8.03 -10.79
C GLY A 579 -23.98 -9.18 -11.26
N HIS A 580 -23.03 -8.94 -12.16
CA HIS A 580 -22.22 -9.97 -12.78
C HIS A 580 -21.32 -10.67 -11.76
N ILE A 581 -21.33 -12.01 -11.78
CA ILE A 581 -20.55 -12.86 -10.88
C ILE A 581 -19.51 -13.58 -11.73
N ALA A 582 -18.25 -13.19 -11.54
CA ALA A 582 -17.03 -13.71 -12.18
C ALA A 582 -16.93 -15.24 -12.28
N VAL A 583 -17.50 -15.94 -11.31
CA VAL A 583 -17.50 -17.40 -11.27
C VAL A 583 -18.90 -17.82 -10.87
N LYS A 584 -19.70 -18.23 -11.86
CA LYS A 584 -20.78 -19.18 -11.58
C LYS A 584 -20.09 -20.47 -11.17
N TYR A 585 -19.99 -20.70 -9.86
CA TYR A 585 -19.77 -22.05 -9.38
C TYR A 585 -20.98 -22.84 -9.87
N LEU A 586 -20.81 -23.51 -11.01
CA LEU A 586 -21.77 -24.46 -11.49
C LEU A 586 -21.77 -25.60 -10.50
#